data_AF-A0A645FKP5-F1
#
_entry.id   AF-A0A645FKP5-F1
#
_cell.length_a   1.000
_cell.length_b   1.000
_cell.length_c   1.000
_cell.angle_alpha   90.00
_cell.angle_beta   90.00
_cell.angle_gamma   90.00
#
_symmetry.space_group_name_H-M   'P 1'
#
loop_
_entity.id
_entity.type
_entity.pdbx_description
1 polymer ?
#
loop_
_entity_poly.entity_id
_entity_poly.type
_entity_poly.pdbx_seq_one_letter_code
_entity_poly.pdbx_strand_id
1 'polypeptide(L)'
;MENPEIALAVSASTHFNPVDIVCSIKNYKGEKFNLHNFVDRETGFISTKTYEGKKIKALELPGLWNGSMSQWNTVFVEVPLITFNPVKTVNDLLRKEHLA
;
A
#
# COMPACT_ATOMS: atom_id res chain seq x y z
N MET A 1 -1.82 -9.86 16.69
CA MET A 1 -0.56 -10.08 15.94
C MET A 1 0.30 -11.01 16.75
N GLU A 2 0.89 -12.03 16.14
CA GLU A 2 1.71 -13.03 16.85
C GLU A 2 3.10 -12.47 17.23
N ASN A 3 3.57 -11.41 16.57
CA ASN A 3 4.82 -10.71 16.89
C ASN A 3 4.54 -9.46 17.77
N PRO A 4 5.05 -9.42 19.02
CA PRO A 4 4.86 -8.29 19.94
C PRO A 4 5.48 -6.97 19.47
N GLU A 5 6.61 -7.01 18.77
CA GLU A 5 7.30 -5.79 18.28
C GLU A 5 6.45 -5.10 17.19
N ILE A 6 5.89 -5.89 16.28
CA ILE A 6 4.99 -5.37 15.23
C ILE A 6 3.73 -4.80 15.89
N ALA A 7 3.19 -5.47 16.92
CA ALA A 7 2.03 -4.97 17.64
C ALA A 7 2.29 -3.60 18.29
N LEU A 8 3.45 -3.44 18.93
CA LEU A 8 3.86 -2.18 19.52
C LEU A 8 4.02 -1.08 18.44
N ALA A 9 4.73 -1.38 17.35
CA ALA A 9 4.94 -0.42 16.26
C ALA A 9 3.62 0.08 15.66
N VAL A 10 2.65 -0.82 15.44
CA VAL A 10 1.32 -0.44 14.95
C VAL A 10 0.58 0.40 15.98
N SER A 11 0.63 0.04 17.26
CA SER A 11 -0.07 0.80 18.32
C SER A 11 0.48 2.22 18.52
N ALA A 12 1.79 2.41 18.27
CA ALA A 12 2.45 3.71 18.38
C ALA A 12 2.40 4.53 17.07
N SER A 13 1.89 3.95 15.98
CA SER A 13 1.79 4.64 14.69
C SER A 13 0.75 5.75 14.75
N THR A 14 1.11 6.94 14.27
CA THR A 14 0.24 8.13 14.28
C THR A 14 -0.46 8.39 12.96
N HIS A 15 0.05 7.83 11.86
CA HIS A 15 -0.45 8.06 10.51
C HIS A 15 -0.81 6.74 9.83
N PHE A 16 -1.81 6.79 8.97
CA PHE A 16 -2.16 5.72 8.05
C PHE A 16 -2.00 6.25 6.62
N ASN A 17 -1.43 5.42 5.74
CA ASN A 17 -1.27 5.77 4.34
C ASN A 17 -2.34 5.05 3.49
N PRO A 18 -3.26 5.78 2.85
CA PRO A 18 -4.28 5.19 1.97
C PRO A 18 -3.74 4.70 0.62
N VAL A 19 -2.46 4.96 0.33
CA VAL A 19 -1.81 4.68 -0.96
C VAL A 19 -2.34 5.60 -2.08
N ASP A 20 -2.82 6.79 -1.70
CA ASP A 20 -3.08 7.87 -2.66
C ASP A 20 -1.75 8.50 -3.08
N ILE A 21 -1.38 8.33 -4.35
CA ILE A 21 -0.05 8.70 -4.85
C ILE A 21 -0.16 9.62 -6.06
N VAL A 22 0.59 10.71 -5.99
CA VAL A 22 0.93 11.54 -7.15
C VAL A 22 2.38 11.26 -7.52
N CYS A 23 2.60 10.71 -8.72
CA CYS A 23 3.93 10.30 -9.18
C CYS A 23 4.34 11.08 -10.43
N SER A 24 5.54 11.66 -10.42
CA SER A 24 6.18 12.14 -11.65
C SER A 24 6.99 11.01 -12.28
N ILE A 25 6.65 10.66 -13.52
CA ILE A 25 7.42 9.68 -14.31
C ILE A 25 8.62 10.31 -15.03
N LYS A 26 8.89 11.60 -14.80
CA LYS A 26 9.98 12.36 -15.40
C LYS A 26 10.83 13.03 -14.34
N ASN A 27 12.12 13.14 -14.61
CA ASN A 27 13.05 13.89 -13.78
C ASN A 27 12.92 15.41 -14.01
N TYR A 28 13.71 16.19 -13.28
CA TYR A 28 13.72 17.67 -13.36
C TYR A 28 14.13 18.22 -14.73
N LYS A 29 14.72 17.40 -15.61
CA LYS A 29 15.07 17.75 -17.00
C LYS A 29 13.99 17.34 -18.02
N GLY A 30 12.91 16.70 -17.56
CA GLY A 30 11.85 16.17 -18.43
C GLY A 30 12.15 14.79 -19.02
N GLU A 31 13.25 14.14 -18.64
CA GLU A 31 13.63 12.80 -19.09
C GLU A 31 12.80 11.76 -18.33
N LYS A 32 12.31 10.73 -19.01
CA LYS A 32 11.51 9.67 -18.39
C LYS A 32 12.39 8.76 -17.53
N PHE A 33 11.89 8.40 -16.35
CA PHE A 33 12.48 7.31 -15.56
C PHE A 33 12.10 5.95 -16.16
N ASN A 34 13.02 4.99 -16.13
CA ASN A 34 12.67 3.58 -16.27
C ASN A 34 12.35 3.01 -14.88
N LEU A 35 11.06 2.92 -14.55
CA LEU A 35 10.60 2.48 -13.23
C LEU A 35 11.00 1.04 -12.89
N HIS A 36 11.25 0.19 -13.88
CA HIS A 36 11.70 -1.18 -13.65
C HIS A 36 13.08 -1.27 -12.98
N ASN A 37 13.90 -0.22 -13.09
CA ASN A 37 15.19 -0.14 -12.40
C ASN A 37 15.03 0.05 -10.88
N PHE A 38 13.82 0.38 -10.42
CA PHE A 38 13.50 0.68 -9.02
C PHE A 38 12.60 -0.40 -8.39
N VAL A 39 12.57 -1.59 -8.99
CA VAL A 39 11.89 -2.76 -8.45
C VAL A 39 12.90 -3.64 -7.73
N ASP A 40 12.74 -3.80 -6.42
CA ASP A 40 13.50 -4.75 -5.63
C ASP A 40 12.86 -6.13 -5.70
N ARG A 41 13.49 -7.04 -6.46
CA ARG A 41 12.97 -8.39 -6.71
C ARG A 41 13.07 -9.32 -5.50
N GLU A 42 13.93 -9.00 -4.53
CA GLU A 42 14.14 -9.84 -3.34
C GLU A 42 13.02 -9.67 -2.30
N THR A 43 12.15 -8.67 -2.48
CA THR A 43 11.06 -8.34 -1.54
C THR A 43 9.75 -9.08 -1.81
N GLY A 44 9.75 -10.00 -2.78
CA GLY A 44 8.65 -10.93 -2.96
C GLY A 44 8.48 -11.81 -1.72
N PHE A 45 7.24 -12.15 -1.36
CA PHE A 45 6.97 -12.96 -0.18
C PHE A 45 5.87 -14.00 -0.44
N ILE A 46 5.85 -15.03 0.40
CA ILE A 46 4.81 -16.05 0.35
C ILE A 46 3.73 -15.72 1.38
N SER A 47 2.51 -15.47 0.91
CA SER A 47 1.33 -15.33 1.76
C SER A 47 0.54 -16.63 1.82
N THR A 48 -0.11 -16.88 2.96
CA THR A 48 -1.05 -17.99 3.10
C THR A 48 -2.46 -17.46 2.89
N LYS A 49 -3.17 -18.01 1.91
CA LYS A 49 -4.55 -17.63 1.58
C LYS A 49 -5.46 -18.84 1.66
N THR A 50 -6.75 -18.58 1.84
CA THR A 50 -7.78 -19.61 1.66
C THR A 50 -8.46 -19.35 0.32
N TYR A 51 -8.45 -20.34 -0.56
CA TYR A 51 -9.11 -20.29 -1.86
C TYR A 51 -10.01 -21.53 -1.98
N GLU A 52 -11.31 -21.32 -2.18
CA GLU A 52 -12.32 -22.40 -2.26
C GLU A 52 -12.24 -23.40 -1.08
N GLY A 53 -12.06 -22.87 0.14
CA GLY A 53 -11.95 -23.69 1.36
C GLY A 53 -10.62 -24.43 1.53
N LYS A 54 -9.68 -24.30 0.59
CA LYS A 54 -8.33 -24.89 0.68
C LYS A 54 -7.30 -23.83 1.06
N LYS A 55 -6.37 -24.20 1.95
CA LYS A 55 -5.19 -23.37 2.23
C LYS A 55 -4.22 -23.47 1.07
N ILE A 56 -3.82 -22.32 0.53
CA ILE A 56 -2.83 -22.19 -0.53
C ILE A 56 -1.70 -21.27 -0.08
N LYS A 57 -0.51 -21.48 -0.66
CA LYS A 57 0.60 -20.53 -0.59
C LYS A 57 0.59 -19.73 -1.90
N ALA A 58 0.53 -18.40 -1.79
CA ALA A 58 0.58 -17.49 -2.92
C ALA A 58 1.92 -16.75 -2.91
N LEU A 59 2.62 -16.72 -4.04
CA LEU A 59 3.77 -15.85 -4.22
C LEU A 59 3.26 -14.45 -4.57
N GLU A 60 3.51 -13.50 -3.70
CA GLU A 60 3.29 -12.08 -3.96
C GLU A 60 4.59 -11.47 -4.45
N LEU A 61 4.55 -11.00 -5.70
CA LEU A 61 5.63 -10.20 -6.26
C LEU A 61 5.77 -8.88 -5.47
N PRO A 62 6.91 -8.18 -5.60
CA PRO A 62 7.08 -6.86 -4.99
C PRO A 62 5.89 -5.97 -5.31
N GLY A 63 5.11 -5.64 -4.28
CA GLY A 63 4.04 -4.66 -4.38
C GLY A 63 4.62 -3.26 -4.21
N LEU A 64 3.76 -2.25 -4.31
CA LEU A 64 4.22 -0.85 -4.35
C LEU A 64 5.13 -0.52 -3.18
N TRP A 65 4.64 -0.65 -1.94
CA TRP A 65 5.38 -0.32 -0.72
C TRP A 65 6.44 -1.34 -0.31
N ASN A 66 6.25 -2.61 -0.64
CA ASN A 66 7.20 -3.64 -0.22
C ASN A 66 8.37 -3.82 -1.19
N GLY A 67 8.35 -3.26 -2.41
CA GLY A 67 9.57 -3.19 -3.21
C GLY A 67 9.47 -2.74 -4.66
N SER A 68 8.27 -2.58 -5.23
CA SER A 68 8.12 -2.03 -6.59
C SER A 68 8.42 -0.52 -6.67
N MET A 69 8.45 0.18 -5.54
CA MET A 69 8.88 1.59 -5.45
C MET A 69 10.23 1.78 -4.73
N SER A 70 11.08 0.74 -4.75
CA SER A 70 12.36 0.79 -4.05
C SER A 70 13.21 1.98 -4.50
N GLN A 71 13.80 2.70 -3.54
CA GLN A 71 14.63 3.89 -3.77
C GLN A 71 13.91 5.09 -4.42
N TRP A 72 12.59 5.15 -4.40
CA TRP A 72 11.88 6.36 -4.83
C TRP A 72 12.08 7.50 -3.82
N ASN A 73 12.34 8.70 -4.33
CA ASN A 73 12.26 9.92 -3.53
C ASN A 73 10.80 10.16 -3.14
N THR A 74 10.44 9.87 -1.90
CA THR A 74 9.06 9.87 -1.41
C THR A 74 8.86 10.98 -0.39
N VAL A 75 7.81 11.77 -0.55
CA VAL A 75 7.39 12.80 0.40
C VAL A 75 5.98 12.47 0.86
N PHE A 76 5.79 12.40 2.18
CA PHE A 76 4.47 12.21 2.77
C PHE A 76 3.82 13.56 3.04
N VAL A 77 2.54 13.68 2.69
CA VAL A 77 1.73 14.87 2.89
C VAL A 77 0.50 14.45 3.67
N GLU A 78 0.28 15.07 4.83
CA GLU A 78 -0.96 14.87 5.58
C GLU A 78 -2.11 15.58 4.85
N VAL A 79 -3.24 14.88 4.73
CA VAL A 79 -4.44 15.38 4.06
C VAL A 79 -5.65 15.23 4.99
N PRO A 80 -6.70 16.05 4.83
CA PRO A 80 -7.91 15.92 5.63
C PRO A 80 -8.54 14.53 5.50
N LEU A 81 -9.03 13.95 6.60
CA LEU A 81 -9.61 12.59 6.60
C LEU A 81 -10.71 12.38 5.54
N ILE A 82 -11.47 13.42 5.22
CA ILE A 82 -12.55 13.37 4.22
C ILE A 82 -12.08 13.01 2.80
N THR A 83 -10.78 13.13 2.50
CA THR A 83 -10.24 12.74 1.18
C THR A 83 -10.16 11.23 1.01
N PHE A 84 -10.33 10.44 2.09
CA PHE A 84 -10.21 8.99 2.05
C PHE A 84 -11.46 8.30 2.60
N ASN A 85 -12.33 7.83 1.70
CA ASN A 85 -13.57 7.13 2.02
C ASN A 85 -13.54 5.68 1.47
N PRO A 86 -12.81 4.75 2.11
CA PRO A 86 -12.68 3.38 1.61
C PRO A 86 -13.94 2.55 1.89
N VAL A 87 -14.27 1.67 0.95
CA VAL A 87 -15.28 0.62 1.11
C VAL A 87 -14.57 -0.73 1.25
N LYS A 88 -14.52 -1.27 2.47
CA LYS A 88 -13.89 -2.56 2.79
C LYS A 88 -14.92 -3.67 2.96
N THR A 89 -16.13 -3.32 3.39
CA THR A 89 -17.27 -4.21 3.56
C THR A 89 -18.50 -3.61 2.90
N VAL A 90 -19.52 -4.44 2.64
CA VAL A 90 -20.79 -3.98 2.06
C VAL A 90 -21.43 -2.88 2.91
N ASN A 91 -21.32 -2.95 4.23
CA ASN A 91 -21.89 -1.95 5.15
C ASN A 91 -21.20 -0.59 5.04
N ASP A 92 -19.96 -0.52 4.52
CA ASP A 92 -19.29 0.77 4.34
C ASP A 92 -20.01 1.64 3.30
N LEU A 93 -20.75 1.04 2.37
CA LEU A 93 -21.57 1.76 1.38
C LEU A 93 -22.75 2.53 2.00
N LEU A 94 -23.15 2.19 3.23
CA LEU A 94 -24.23 2.88 3.94
C LEU A 94 -23.79 4.19 4.59
N ARG A 95 -22.49 4.50 4.56
CA ARG A 95 -21.96 5.75 5.11
C ARG A 95 -22.37 6.94 4.23
N LYS A 96 -22.54 8.10 4.87
CA LYS A 96 -23.09 9.32 4.26
C LYS A 96 -22.29 9.76 3.03
N GLU A 97 -20.99 9.54 3.08
CA GLU A 97 -20.01 9.88 2.04
C GLU A 97 -20.23 9.09 0.73
N HIS A 98 -21.04 8.03 0.75
CA HIS A 98 -21.35 7.17 -0.39
C HIS A 98 -22.83 7.19 -0.81
N LEU A 99 -23.68 7.95 -0.11
CA LEU A 99 -25.09 8.12 -0.46
C LEU A 99 -25.26 9.32 -1.40
N ALA A 100 -26.12 9.17 -2.41
CA ALA A 100 -26.42 10.22 -3.41
C ALA A 100 -27.31 11.34 -2.85
#